data_AF-A0A8W8KCS7-F1
#
_entry.id   AF-A0A8W8KCS7-F1
#
_cell.length_a   1.000
_cell.length_b   1.000
_cell.length_c   1.000
_cell.angle_alpha   90.00
_cell.angle_beta   90.00
_cell.angle_gamma   90.00
#
_symmetry.space_group_name_H-M   'P 1'
#
loop_
_entity.id
_entity.type
_entity.pdbx_description
1 polymer ?
#
loop_
_entity_poly.entity_id
_entity_poly.type
_entity_poly.pdbx_seq_one_letter_code
_entity_poly.pdbx_strand_id
1 'polypeptide(L)'
;NHWCCNVATTRNITETHSQLIYTKEIRDRVSHHHCGFMGLHRCARHHYYYVSVPQYKTTYSIKVIQMSCPNQNLVCCKDYVLVAGSCIPLSEIPNIKDDLINLHNGGVVVG
;
A
#
# COMPACT_ATOMS: atom_id res chain seq x y z
N ASN A 1 31.42 5.19 4.04
CA ASN A 1 30.22 4.86 3.23
C ASN A 1 29.29 6.06 3.17
N HIS A 2 29.37 6.85 2.09
CA HIS A 2 28.58 8.09 1.88
C HIS A 2 27.59 7.91 0.73
N TRP A 3 26.91 6.75 0.70
CA TRP A 3 25.92 6.42 -0.30
C TRP A 3 24.52 6.73 0.24
N CYS A 4 23.76 7.51 -0.51
CA CYS A 4 22.40 7.94 -0.21
C CYS A 4 21.46 7.51 -1.34
N CYS A 5 20.17 7.40 -1.04
CA CYS A 5 19.15 7.13 -2.06
C CYS A 5 18.54 8.43 -2.56
N ASN A 6 18.49 8.61 -3.88
CA ASN A 6 17.85 9.80 -4.48
C ASN A 6 16.31 9.70 -4.53
N VAL A 7 15.74 8.53 -4.20
CA VAL A 7 14.30 8.28 -4.22
C VAL A 7 13.79 7.96 -2.82
N ALA A 8 12.51 8.28 -2.58
CA ALA A 8 11.83 7.84 -1.36
C ALA A 8 11.86 6.31 -1.27
N THR A 9 12.45 5.79 -0.19
CA THR A 9 12.51 4.36 0.11
C THR A 9 11.23 3.85 0.78
N THR A 10 10.22 4.70 0.91
CA THR A 10 8.93 4.35 1.50
C THR A 10 7.89 4.12 0.41
N ARG A 11 7.14 3.02 0.53
CA ARG A 11 6.00 2.75 -0.35
C ARG A 11 4.77 2.43 0.48
N ASN A 12 3.65 3.01 0.10
CA ASN A 12 2.36 2.69 0.66
C ASN A 12 1.82 1.45 -0.04
N ILE A 13 1.54 0.41 0.74
CA ILE A 13 0.82 -0.78 0.28
C ILE A 13 -0.57 -0.73 0.90
N THR A 14 -1.57 -1.03 0.07
CA THR A 14 -2.95 -1.20 0.52
C THR A 14 -3.18 -2.69 0.75
N GLU A 15 -3.45 -3.07 1.99
CA GLU A 15 -3.88 -4.40 2.33
C GLU A 15 -5.41 -4.43 2.38
N THR A 16 -5.99 -5.41 1.70
CA THR A 16 -7.43 -5.65 1.66
C THR A 16 -7.75 -6.91 2.42
N HIS A 17 -8.65 -6.82 3.40
CA HIS A 17 -9.14 -7.97 4.14
C HIS A 17 -10.65 -8.07 4.01
N SER A 18 -11.13 -9.18 3.47
CA SER A 18 -12.55 -9.48 3.34
C SER A 18 -12.95 -10.53 4.37
N GLN A 19 -13.96 -10.22 5.18
CA GLN A 19 -14.55 -11.16 6.14
C GLN A 19 -16.01 -11.41 5.81
N LEU A 20 -16.44 -12.66 5.92
CA LEU A 20 -17.85 -13.03 5.88
C LEU A 20 -18.45 -12.79 7.26
N ILE A 21 -19.45 -11.91 7.32
CA ILE A 21 -20.24 -11.64 8.52
C ILE A 21 -21.66 -12.15 8.33
N TYR A 22 -22.29 -12.59 9.41
CA TYR A 22 -23.69 -13.01 9.39
C TYR A 22 -24.52 -11.96 10.12
N THR A 23 -25.52 -11.42 9.45
CA THR A 23 -26.42 -10.41 10.01
C THR A 23 -27.81 -10.99 10.17
N LYS A 24 -28.55 -10.50 11.18
CA LYS A 24 -29.93 -10.92 11.42
C LYS A 24 -30.86 -9.95 10.72
N GLU A 25 -31.68 -10.46 9.82
CA GLU A 25 -32.74 -9.71 9.14
C GLU A 25 -34.10 -10.22 9.57
N ILE A 26 -35.07 -9.32 9.70
CA ILE A 26 -36.47 -9.68 9.96
C ILE A 26 -37.15 -9.88 8.59
N ARG A 27 -37.74 -11.06 8.39
CA ARG A 27 -38.60 -11.31 7.23
C ARG A 27 -40.05 -11.43 7.67
N ASP A 28 -40.94 -10.83 6.88
CA ASP A 28 -42.38 -10.99 7.01
C ASP A 28 -42.89 -12.03 6.02
N ARG A 29 -43.73 -12.94 6.51
CA ARG A 29 -44.49 -13.89 5.70
C ARG A 29 -45.97 -13.65 5.94
N VAL A 30 -46.65 -13.21 4.89
CA VAL A 30 -48.10 -13.00 4.92
C VAL A 30 -48.81 -14.27 4.49
N SER A 31 -49.73 -14.74 5.33
CA SER A 31 -50.66 -15.81 5.01
C SER A 31 -52.08 -15.25 4.95
N HIS A 32 -52.88 -15.72 3.99
CA HIS A 32 -54.25 -15.27 3.80
C HIS A 32 -55.21 -16.39 4.18
N HIS A 33 -56.26 -16.07 4.94
CA HIS A 33 -57.28 -17.03 5.34
C HIS A 33 -58.67 -16.38 5.29
N HIS A 34 -59.69 -17.23 5.17
CA HIS A 34 -61.08 -16.79 5.25
C HIS A 34 -61.45 -16.49 6.71
N CYS A 35 -62.14 -15.39 6.92
CA CYS A 35 -62.55 -14.90 8.24
C CYS A 35 -63.97 -14.29 8.18
N GLY A 36 -64.61 -14.13 9.34
CA GLY A 36 -65.97 -13.58 9.45
C GLY A 36 -67.08 -14.62 9.27
N PHE A 37 -68.34 -14.15 9.27
CA PHE A 37 -69.52 -15.02 9.15
C PHE A 37 -69.52 -15.74 7.80
N MET A 38 -69.61 -17.08 7.83
CA MET A 38 -69.52 -17.96 6.64
C MET A 38 -68.25 -17.80 5.78
N GLY A 39 -67.18 -17.15 6.27
CA GLY A 39 -65.93 -17.00 5.50
C GLY A 39 -66.00 -16.01 4.32
N LEU A 40 -66.94 -15.06 4.37
CA LEU A 40 -67.17 -14.05 3.32
C LEU A 40 -66.04 -13.02 3.20
N HIS A 41 -65.15 -12.89 4.21
CA HIS A 41 -64.01 -11.98 4.18
C HIS A 41 -62.68 -12.73 4.09
N ARG A 42 -61.66 -12.06 3.56
CA ARG A 42 -60.26 -12.52 3.59
C ARG A 42 -59.45 -11.67 4.55
N CYS A 43 -58.83 -12.32 5.52
CA CYS A 43 -57.92 -11.70 6.48
C CYS A 43 -56.48 -12.10 6.15
N ALA A 44 -55.56 -11.16 6.31
CA ALA A 44 -54.13 -11.40 6.26
C ALA A 44 -53.59 -11.64 7.69
N ARG A 45 -52.69 -12.60 7.83
CA ARG A 45 -51.93 -12.85 9.05
C ARG A 45 -50.45 -12.72 8.73
N HIS A 46 -49.80 -11.78 9.41
CA HIS A 46 -48.37 -11.52 9.30
C HIS A 46 -47.59 -12.42 10.26
N HIS A 47 -46.50 -12.99 9.77
CA HIS A 47 -45.59 -13.83 10.55
C HIS A 47 -44.17 -13.29 10.38
N TYR A 48 -43.63 -12.72 11.44
CA TYR A 48 -42.26 -12.21 11.47
C TYR A 48 -41.30 -13.28 11.99
N TYR A 49 -40.21 -13.51 11.27
CA TYR A 49 -39.15 -14.43 11.71
C TYR A 49 -37.78 -13.87 11.36
N TYR A 50 -36.79 -14.25 12.15
CA TYR A 50 -35.41 -13.83 11.96
C TYR A 50 -34.68 -14.81 11.04
N VAL A 51 -33.97 -14.29 10.06
CA VAL A 51 -33.07 -15.06 9.20
C VAL A 51 -31.64 -14.55 9.34
N SER A 52 -30.69 -15.47 9.29
CA SER A 52 -29.27 -15.14 9.22
C SER A 52 -28.88 -14.98 7.75
N VAL A 53 -28.39 -13.79 7.37
CA VAL A 53 -28.00 -13.47 6.00
C VAL A 53 -26.49 -13.22 5.95
N PRO A 54 -25.75 -13.93 5.09
CA PRO A 54 -24.33 -13.70 4.89
C PRO A 54 -24.11 -12.34 4.19
N GLN A 55 -23.18 -11.55 4.70
CA GLN A 55 -22.73 -10.30 4.10
C GLN A 55 -21.20 -10.27 4.09
N TYR A 56 -20.62 -9.67 3.06
CA TYR A 56 -19.17 -9.47 2.99
C TYR A 56 -18.81 -8.10 3.51
N LYS A 57 -17.89 -8.05 4.48
CA LYS A 57 -17.31 -6.80 4.97
C LYS A 57 -15.86 -6.74 4.54
N THR A 58 -15.54 -5.76 3.69
CA THR A 58 -14.17 -5.49 3.24
C THR A 58 -13.60 -4.33 4.02
N THR A 59 -12.39 -4.50 4.55
CA THR A 59 -11.63 -3.45 5.24
C THR A 59 -10.33 -3.19 4.50
N TYR A 60 -9.96 -1.92 4.41
CA TYR A 60 -8.74 -1.46 3.75
C TYR A 60 -7.82 -0.86 4.80
N SER A 61 -6.57 -1.32 4.84
CA SER A 61 -5.53 -0.73 5.68
C SER A 61 -4.36 -0.29 4.81
N ILE A 62 -3.79 0.87 5.14
CA ILE A 62 -2.60 1.39 4.47
C ILE A 62 -1.42 1.09 5.39
N LYS A 63 -0.43 0.38 4.87
CA LYS A 63 0.85 0.16 5.55
C LYS A 63 1.97 0.80 4.76
N VAL A 64 2.86 1.47 5.47
CA VAL A 64 4.10 2.02 4.88
C VAL A 64 5.19 0.97 5.04
N ILE A 65 5.72 0.47 3.93
CA ILE A 65 6.88 -0.42 3.94
C ILE A 65 8.15 0.34 3.59
N GLN A 66 9.25 -0.06 4.23
CA GLN A 66 10.59 0.38 3.85
C GLN A 66 11.11 -0.56 2.76
N MET A 67 11.56 0.01 1.65
CA MET A 67 12.18 -0.69 0.54
C MET A 67 13.69 -0.41 0.54
N SER A 68 14.47 -1.37 0.06
CA SER A 68 15.89 -1.13 -0.22
C SER A 68 16.03 -0.13 -1.38
N CYS A 69 17.07 0.70 -1.32
CA CYS A 69 17.37 1.62 -2.41
C CYS A 69 17.78 0.81 -3.66
N PRO A 70 17.10 0.98 -4.81
CA PRO A 70 17.56 0.35 -6.03
C PRO A 70 18.92 0.91 -6.43
N ASN A 71 19.82 0.05 -6.91
CA ASN A 71 21.20 0.42 -7.24
C ASN A 71 21.29 1.57 -8.26
N GLN A 72 20.30 1.72 -9.14
CA GLN A 72 20.21 2.80 -10.13
C GLN A 72 20.02 4.19 -9.50
N ASN A 73 19.51 4.27 -8.27
CA ASN A 73 19.24 5.51 -7.55
C ASN A 73 20.18 5.70 -6.34
N LEU A 74 21.22 4.87 -6.25
CA LEU A 74 22.28 4.98 -5.25
C LEU A 74 23.24 6.08 -5.70
N VAL A 75 23.23 7.21 -4.99
CA VAL A 75 24.04 8.39 -5.29
C VAL A 75 24.94 8.72 -4.09
N CYS A 76 25.97 9.53 -4.30
CA CYS A 76 26.70 10.09 -3.16
C CYS A 76 25.80 11.05 -2.36
N CYS A 77 25.92 11.03 -1.04
CA CYS A 77 25.19 11.92 -0.16
C CYS A 77 25.52 13.39 -0.45
N LYS A 78 24.66 14.31 0.01
CA LYS A 78 24.88 15.75 -0.11
C LYS A 78 26.28 16.11 0.39
N ASP A 79 26.99 16.94 -0.37
CA ASP A 79 28.38 17.35 -0.14
C ASP A 79 29.45 16.29 -0.45
N TYR A 80 29.08 15.20 -1.14
CA TYR A 80 30.02 14.19 -1.66
C TYR A 80 29.83 14.00 -3.18
N VAL A 81 30.93 13.78 -3.90
CA VAL A 81 30.96 13.53 -5.35
C VAL A 81 31.53 12.15 -5.62
N LEU A 82 30.98 11.46 -6.63
CA LEU A 82 31.46 10.17 -7.08
C LEU A 82 32.72 10.35 -7.92
N VAL A 83 33.83 9.79 -7.46
CA VAL A 83 35.13 9.83 -8.14
C VAL A 83 35.75 8.43 -8.05
N ALA A 84 36.08 7.82 -9.19
CA ALA A 84 36.69 6.48 -9.27
C ALA A 84 35.96 5.40 -8.42
N GLY A 85 34.62 5.41 -8.44
CA GLY A 85 33.81 4.45 -7.68
C GLY A 85 33.72 4.71 -6.17
N SER A 86 34.26 5.82 -5.68
CA SER A 86 34.21 6.22 -4.27
C SER A 86 33.58 7.61 -4.10
N CYS A 87 32.81 7.81 -3.02
CA CYS A 87 32.22 9.11 -2.69
C CYS A 87 33.20 9.94 -1.86
N ILE A 88 33.72 11.03 -2.44
CA ILE A 88 34.71 11.94 -1.84
C ILE A 88 34.01 13.24 -1.41
N PRO A 89 34.29 13.80 -0.22
CA PRO A 89 33.72 15.06 0.22
C PRO A 89 34.15 16.24 -0.67
N LEU A 90 33.22 17.12 -1.00
CA LEU A 90 33.43 18.32 -1.82
C LEU A 90 34.50 19.26 -1.27
N SER A 91 34.74 19.25 0.05
CA SER A 91 35.78 20.03 0.71
C SER A 91 37.21 19.60 0.36
N GLU A 92 37.40 18.36 -0.07
CA GLU A 92 38.73 17.81 -0.40
C GLU A 92 39.05 17.93 -1.90
N ILE A 93 38.05 18.16 -2.75
CA ILE A 93 38.21 18.31 -4.21
C ILE A 93 39.27 19.34 -4.63
N PRO A 94 39.39 20.56 -4.04
CA PRO A 94 40.42 21.51 -4.47
C PRO A 94 41.85 21.01 -4.22
N ASN A 95 42.07 20.11 -3.25
CA ASN A 95 43.39 19.54 -2.96
C ASN A 95 43.73 18.32 -3.85
N ILE A 96 42.72 17.67 -4.44
CA ILE A 96 42.89 16.46 -5.25
C ILE A 96 42.70 16.77 -6.75
N LYS A 97 42.37 18.02 -7.11
CA LYS A 97 42.10 18.43 -8.50
C LYS A 97 43.29 18.18 -9.42
N ASP A 98 44.51 18.48 -8.96
CA ASP A 98 45.73 18.24 -9.74
C ASP A 98 46.07 16.74 -9.85
N ASP A 99 45.84 15.96 -8.78
CA ASP A 99 46.03 14.51 -8.80
C ASP A 99 44.98 13.78 -9.65
N LEU A 100 43.73 14.26 -9.70
CA LEU A 100 42.67 13.71 -10.55
C LEU A 100 42.90 14.01 -12.03
N ILE A 101 43.46 15.18 -12.35
CA ILE A 101 43.89 15.51 -13.72
C ILE A 101 45.04 14.60 -14.15
N ASN A 102 45.99 14.32 -13.24
CA ASN A 102 47.08 13.39 -13.51
C ASN A 102 46.60 11.94 -13.67
N LEU A 103 45.60 11.50 -12.89
CA LEU A 103 44.98 10.17 -13.02
C LEU A 103 44.14 10.03 -14.31
N HIS A 104 43.44 11.09 -14.73
CA HIS A 104 42.71 11.12 -16.00
C HIS A 104 43.65 11.12 -17.21
N ASN A 105 44.74 11.89 -17.14
CA ASN A 105 45.77 11.95 -18.18
C ASN A 105 46.68 10.70 -18.19
N GLY A 106 46.70 9.92 -17.10
CA GLY A 106 47.42 8.65 -16.96
C GLY A 106 46.74 7.43 -17.60
N GLY A 107 45.60 7.63 -18.30
CA GLY A 107 44.98 6.59 -19.12
C GLY A 107 44.17 5.53 -18.37
N VAL A 108 43.73 5.80 -17.13
CA VAL A 108 42.74 4.93 -16.47
C VAL A 108 41.35 5.27 -17.01
N VAL A 109 40.94 4.53 -18.04
CA VAL A 109 39.59 4.56 -18.60
C VAL A 109 38.64 4.02 -17.52
N VAL A 110 37.87 4.91 -16.89
CA VAL A 110 36.81 4.50 -15.96
C VAL A 110 35.58 4.20 -16.82
N GLY A 111 35.44 2.93 -17.19
CA GLY A 111 34.24 2.36 -17.82
C GLY A 111 33.16 2.07 -16.80
#